data_AF-A0A1C2AV05-F1
#
_entry.id   AF-A0A1C2AV05-F1
#
_cell.length_a   1.000
_cell.length_b   1.000
_cell.length_c   1.000
_cell.angle_alpha   90.00
_cell.angle_beta   90.00
_cell.angle_gamma   90.00
#
_symmetry.space_group_name_H-M   'P 1'
#
loop_
_entity.id
_entity.type
_entity.pdbx_description
1 polymer ?
#
loop_
_entity_poly.entity_id
_entity_poly.type
_entity_poly.pdbx_seq_one_letter_code
_entity_poly.pdbx_strand_id
1 'polypeptide(L)' 'MMALAMVVIASMIGVKGLGVPILQAISNQYLALGMMNGLAIVALAIIFDRVTQKYGERIQKHRGQKK' A
#
# COMPACT_ATOMS: atom_id res chain seq x y z
N MET A 1 1.60 5.35 5.77
CA MET A 1 0.46 5.47 4.83
C MET A 1 0.84 5.98 3.41
N MET A 2 1.81 6.89 3.21
CA MET A 2 2.09 7.45 1.86
C MET A 2 2.74 6.48 0.84
N ALA A 3 3.52 5.49 1.29
CA ALA A 3 4.31 4.64 0.39
C ALA A 3 3.48 3.73 -0.53
N LEU A 4 2.30 3.27 -0.09
CA LEU A 4 1.44 2.38 -0.90
C LEU A 4 0.56 3.12 -1.91
N ALA A 5 0.26 4.41 -1.69
CA ALA A 5 -0.38 5.24 -2.71
C ALA A 5 0.48 5.35 -3.98
N MET A 6 1.81 5.33 -3.83
CA MET A 6 2.76 5.40 -4.93
C MET A 6 2.72 4.16 -5.84
N VAL A 7 2.34 2.99 -5.32
CA VAL A 7 2.24 1.75 -6.12
C VAL A 7 1.16 1.85 -7.20
N VAL A 8 0.04 2.50 -6.90
CA VAL A 8 -1.05 2.71 -7.86
C VAL A 8 -0.60 3.68 -8.96
N ILE A 9 0.07 4.77 -8.59
CA ILE A 9 0.60 5.75 -9.56
C ILE A 9 1.67 5.13 -10.45
N ALA A 10 2.58 4.33 -9.90
CA ALA A 10 3.61 3.62 -10.67
C ALA A 10 2.99 2.69 -11.74
N SER A 11 1.84 2.09 -11.43
CA SER A 11 1.11 1.22 -12.36
C SER A 11 0.56 1.99 -13.57
N MET A 12 0.33 3.31 -13.43
CA MET A 12 -0.10 4.18 -14.54
C MET A 12 1.03 4.51 -15.52
N ILE A 13 2.29 4.38 -15.10
CA ILE A 13 3.50 4.67 -15.92
C ILE A 13 4.06 3.36 -16.53
N GLY A 14 3.32 2.25 -16.45
CA GLY A 14 3.69 0.97 -17.08
C GLY A 14 4.54 0.04 -16.21
N VAL A 15 4.70 0.34 -14.91
CA VAL A 15 5.36 -0.57 -13.98
C VAL A 15 4.47 -1.79 -13.75
N LYS A 16 5.00 -2.99 -14.03
CA LYS A 16 4.31 -4.25 -13.70
C LYS A 16 4.24 -4.38 -12.18
N GLY A 17 3.03 -4.54 -11.64
CA GLY A 17 2.83 -4.61 -10.21
C GLY A 17 1.38 -4.77 -9.78
N LEU A 18 1.16 -4.69 -8.46
CA LEU A 18 -0.14 -4.95 -7.83
C LEU A 18 -1.25 -3.98 -8.27
N GLY A 19 -0.92 -2.79 -8.79
CA GLY A 19 -1.93 -1.82 -9.24
C GLY A 19 -2.43 -2.01 -10.68
N VAL A 20 -1.82 -2.90 -11.48
CA VAL A 20 -2.25 -3.22 -12.85
C VAL A 20 -3.71 -3.72 -12.92
N PRO A 21 -4.15 -4.71 -12.12
CA PRO A 21 -5.54 -5.18 -12.18
C PRO A 21 -6.56 -4.14 -11.74
N ILE A 22 -6.17 -3.18 -10.89
CA ILE A 22 -7.03 -2.05 -10.51
C ILE A 22 -7.18 -1.09 -11.68
N LEU A 23 -6.06 -0.75 -12.34
CA LEU A 23 -6.07 0.13 -13.50
C LEU A 23 -6.93 -0.45 -14.62
N GLN A 24 -6.79 -1.74 -14.90
CA GLN A 24 -7.61 -2.45 -15.88
C GLN A 24 -9.09 -2.46 -15.51
N ALA A 25 -9.43 -2.66 -14.24
CA ALA A 25 -10.82 -2.62 -13.78
C ALA A 25 -11.45 -1.23 -13.93
N ILE A 26 -10.68 -0.17 -13.66
CA ILE A 26 -11.11 1.22 -13.89
C ILE A 26 -11.29 1.49 -15.39
N SER A 27 -10.32 1.11 -16.22
CA SER A 27 -10.38 1.30 -17.68
C SER A 27 -11.54 0.57 -18.34
N ASN A 28 -11.90 -0.61 -17.82
CA ASN A 28 -12.98 -1.44 -18.37
C ASN A 28 -14.35 -1.20 -17.70
N GLN A 29 -14.49 -0.16 -16.85
CA GLN A 29 -15.71 0.13 -16.07
C GLN A 29 -16.21 -1.03 -15.19
N TYR A 30 -15.35 -1.99 -14.85
CA TYR A 30 -15.67 -3.09 -13.93
C TYR A 30 -15.49 -2.64 -12.48
N LEU A 31 -16.42 -1.82 -11.99
CA LEU A 31 -16.36 -1.24 -10.65
C LEU A 31 -16.23 -2.31 -9.55
N ALA A 32 -17.04 -3.38 -9.62
CA ALA A 32 -17.02 -4.46 -8.63
C ALA A 32 -15.63 -5.13 -8.53
N LEU A 33 -15.00 -5.41 -9.68
CA LEU A 33 -13.66 -5.99 -9.74
C LEU A 33 -12.60 -5.01 -9.21
N GLY A 34 -12.73 -3.73 -9.56
CA GLY A 34 -11.85 -2.67 -9.07
C GLY A 34 -11.93 -2.50 -7.56
N MET A 35 -13.13 -2.58 -6.98
CA MET A 35 -13.33 -2.53 -5.54
C MET A 35 -12.72 -3.74 -4.82
N MET A 36 -12.92 -4.95 -5.31
CA MET A 36 -12.35 -6.16 -4.70
C MET A 36 -10.81 -6.12 -4.72
N ASN A 37 -10.22 -5.75 -5.86
CA ASN A 37 -8.77 -5.59 -5.99
C ASN A 37 -8.24 -4.44 -5.11
N GLY A 38 -8.96 -3.32 -5.06
CA GLY A 38 -8.60 -2.18 -4.23
C GLY A 38 -8.61 -2.51 -2.74
N LEU A 39 -9.66 -3.19 -2.25
CA LEU A 39 -9.76 -3.62 -0.86
C LEU A 39 -8.65 -4.59 -0.46
N ALA A 40 -8.28 -5.52 -1.34
CA ALA A 40 -7.17 -6.43 -1.09
C ALA A 40 -5.83 -5.68 -0.90
N ILE A 41 -5.55 -4.68 -1.74
CA ILE A 41 -4.33 -3.87 -1.59
C ILE A 41 -4.38 -2.99 -0.35
N VAL A 42 -5.54 -2.40 -0.02
CA VAL A 42 -5.71 -1.62 1.21
C VAL A 42 -5.45 -2.48 2.45
N ALA A 43 -5.94 -3.72 2.49
CA ALA A 43 -5.65 -4.63 3.58
C ALA A 43 -4.15 -4.90 3.74
N LEU A 44 -3.45 -5.20 2.64
CA LEU A 44 -1.99 -5.33 2.65
C LEU A 44 -1.29 -4.05 3.10
N ALA A 45 -1.81 -2.89 2.69
CA ALA A 45 -1.26 -1.60 3.05
C ALA A 45 -1.32 -1.35 4.56
N ILE A 46 -2.47 -1.67 5.17
CA ILE A 46 -2.68 -1.55 6.62
C ILE A 46 -1.75 -2.47 7.38
N ILE A 47 -1.57 -3.71 6.92
CA ILE A 47 -0.66 -4.68 7.56
C ILE A 47 0.77 -4.16 7.53
N PHE A 48 1.26 -3.72 6.36
CA PHE A 48 2.61 -3.18 6.26
C PHE A 48 2.81 -1.91 7.10
N ASP A 49 1.83 -1.02 7.10
CA ASP A 49 1.90 0.21 7.91
C ASP A 49 1.95 -0.13 9.40
N ARG A 50 1.16 -1.10 9.86
CA ARG A 50 1.15 -1.56 11.26
C ARG A 50 2.48 -2.18 11.67
N VAL A 51 3.05 -3.05 10.83
CA VAL A 51 4.35 -3.69 11.09
C VAL A 51 5.46 -2.63 11.11
N THR A 52 5.45 -1.71 10.16
CA THR A 52 6.47 -0.64 10.05
C THR A 52 6.40 0.29 11.25
N GLN A 53 5.21 0.70 11.67
CA GLN A 53 5.03 1.54 12.86
C GLN A 53 5.51 0.83 14.14
N LYS A 54 5.15 -0.45 14.34
CA LYS A 54 5.61 -1.23 15.51
C LYS A 54 7.13 -1.44 15.51
N TYR A 55 7.72 -1.65 14.34
CA TYR A 55 9.16 -1.73 14.19
C TYR A 55 9.85 -0.38 14.50
N GLY A 56 9.29 0.72 14.00
CA GLY A 56 9.76 2.08 14.27
C GLY A 56 9.70 2.45 15.75
N GLU A 57 8.59 2.14 16.43
CA GLU A 57 8.44 2.31 17.89
C GLU A 57 9.54 1.55 18.65
N ARG A 58 9.84 0.30 18.25
CA ARG A 58 10.90 -0.50 18.87
C ARG A 58 12.27 0.15 18.72
N ILE A 59 12.59 0.70 17.55
CA ILE A 59 13.88 1.38 17.29
C ILE A 59 13.98 2.68 18.10
N GLN A 60 12.92 3.49 18.17
CA GLN A 60 12.93 4.73 18.94
C GLN A 60 13.11 4.48 20.45
N LYS A 61 12.52 3.42 20.98
CA LYS A 61 12.67 3.03 22.40
C LYS A 61 14.14 2.81 22.80
N HIS A 62 14.99 2.33 21.87
CA HIS A 62 16.42 2.14 22.11
C HIS A 62 17.25 3.42 21.94
N ARG A 63 16.75 4.44 21.23
CA ARG A 63 17.41 5.76 21.13
C ARG A 63 17.04 6.72 22.26
N GLY A 64 15.87 6.57 22.87
CA GLY A 64 15.40 7.41 23.98
C GLY A 64 16.02 7.10 25.36
N GLN A 65 16.72 5.97 25.50
CA GLN A 65 17.37 5.56 26.76
C GLN A 65 18.80 6.11 26.95
N LYS A 66 19.24 7.00 26.04
CA LYS A 66 20.58 7.61 26.05
C LYS A 66 20.55 9.13 26.35
N LYS A 67 19.56 9.60 27.10
CA LYS A 67 19.60 10.91 27.75
C LYS A 67 19.62 10.74 29.26
#